data_AF-A0A2S6MWC1-F1
#
_entry.id   AF-A0A2S6MWC1-F1
#
_cell.length_a   1.000
_cell.length_b   1.000
_cell.length_c   1.000
_cell.angle_alpha   90.00
_cell.angle_beta   90.00
_cell.angle_gamma   90.00
#
_symmetry.space_group_name_H-M   'P 1'
#
loop_
_entity.id
_entity.type
_entity.pdbx_description
1 polymer ?
#
loop_
_entity_poly.entity_id
_entity_poly.type
_entity_poly.pdbx_seq_one_letter_code
_entity_poly.pdbx_strand_id
1 'polypeptide(L)'
;SNQYDSMVRPLHKWLSARGVIFALNTRVTNLGLREQAGETRVTRIEFARDGKPGEIAVGANDFVLVTLGSMTEASSLGAMDRAPALNGKADGGAWTLWEKLAAGRTDFGHPSIFSNHIDESKWVSFTTTLHEPEFLRIVRDLTGNAPGEGGLVTFPQSNWLASIVIPHQPHFIGQPEDVSVFWGYGLHVSAPGNFVDKPMSACTGREIMTEILGHLQVGAAAPGIIAASICIPCMMPFITSQFLRRGPGDRPQVVPKGSKNLAFIGQFCEQPDDVVFTVEYSIRSAQAATYALLGLEREPPAVYKGKFDPRVLYKAFIALHDMAET
;
A
#
# COMPACT_ATOMS: atom_id res chain seq x y z
N SER A 1 4.70 -14.09 9.76
CA SER A 1 5.21 -14.05 8.37
C SER A 1 4.58 -12.88 7.64
N ASN A 2 5.38 -12.09 6.92
CA ASN A 2 4.91 -10.94 6.12
C ASN A 2 4.01 -11.38 4.94
N GLN A 3 3.27 -10.44 4.35
CA GLN A 3 2.33 -10.73 3.25
C GLN A 3 3.02 -11.18 1.95
N TYR A 4 4.24 -10.71 1.68
CA TYR A 4 4.98 -11.13 0.48
C TYR A 4 5.32 -12.62 0.55
N ASP A 5 5.85 -13.08 1.67
CA ASP A 5 6.19 -14.49 1.89
C ASP A 5 4.95 -15.39 2.01
N SER A 6 3.90 -14.92 2.67
CA SER A 6 2.71 -15.74 2.95
C SER A 6 1.66 -15.74 1.84
N MET A 7 1.63 -14.74 0.95
CA MET A 7 0.62 -14.63 -0.11
C MET A 7 1.24 -14.52 -1.51
N VAL A 8 2.16 -13.58 -1.73
CA VAL A 8 2.69 -13.27 -3.07
C VAL A 8 3.56 -14.40 -3.60
N ARG A 9 4.52 -14.90 -2.80
CA ARG A 9 5.42 -15.99 -3.22
C ARG A 9 4.67 -17.29 -3.53
N PRO A 10 3.71 -17.76 -2.70
CA PRO A 10 2.88 -18.91 -3.04
C PRO A 10 2.09 -18.73 -4.34
N LEU A 11 1.46 -17.55 -4.53
CA LEU A 11 0.70 -17.26 -5.75
C LEU A 11 1.61 -17.23 -6.98
N HIS A 12 2.77 -16.56 -6.90
CA HIS A 12 3.75 -16.56 -7.98
C HIS A 12 4.18 -17.99 -8.34
N LYS A 13 4.56 -18.81 -7.35
CA LYS A 13 4.94 -20.21 -7.58
C LYS A 13 3.80 -20.99 -8.26
N TRP A 14 2.56 -20.81 -7.81
CA TRP A 14 1.39 -21.48 -8.38
C TRP A 14 1.12 -21.09 -9.84
N LEU A 15 1.30 -19.81 -10.17
CA LEU A 15 1.17 -19.27 -11.53
C LEU A 15 2.32 -19.73 -12.44
N SER A 16 3.57 -19.66 -11.98
CA SER A 16 4.74 -20.13 -12.73
C SER A 16 4.63 -21.62 -13.07
N ALA A 17 4.17 -22.45 -12.14
CA ALA A 17 3.95 -23.89 -12.36
C ALA A 17 2.87 -24.18 -13.43
N ARG A 18 2.05 -23.18 -13.79
CA ARG A 18 1.02 -23.24 -14.84
C ARG A 18 1.43 -22.52 -16.13
N GLY A 19 2.70 -22.16 -16.25
CA GLY A 19 3.25 -21.55 -17.47
C GLY A 19 2.98 -20.05 -17.61
N VAL A 20 2.55 -19.35 -16.56
CA VAL A 20 2.44 -17.88 -16.58
C VAL A 20 3.82 -17.27 -16.75
N ILE A 21 3.94 -16.35 -17.73
CA ILE A 21 5.18 -15.67 -18.05
C ILE A 21 5.30 -14.37 -17.25
N PHE A 22 6.40 -14.21 -16.52
CA PHE A 22 6.70 -13.00 -15.75
C PHE A 22 7.76 -12.16 -16.46
N ALA A 23 7.39 -10.94 -16.85
CA ALA A 23 8.25 -9.99 -17.52
C ALA A 23 8.71 -8.89 -16.54
N LEU A 24 9.81 -9.14 -15.82
CA LEU A 24 10.41 -8.15 -14.92
C LEU A 24 11.19 -7.07 -15.69
N ASN A 25 11.62 -6.01 -15.00
CA ASN A 25 12.38 -4.89 -15.57
C ASN A 25 11.75 -4.30 -16.85
N THR A 26 10.42 -4.33 -16.91
CA THR A 26 9.63 -3.95 -18.08
C THR A 26 8.60 -2.92 -17.65
N ARG A 27 8.82 -1.66 -18.03
CA ARG A 27 7.91 -0.55 -17.71
C ARG A 27 6.97 -0.34 -18.90
N VAL A 28 5.68 -0.59 -18.72
CA VAL A 28 4.67 -0.18 -19.71
C VAL A 28 4.61 1.34 -19.74
N THR A 29 4.75 1.93 -20.93
CA THR A 29 4.80 3.38 -21.15
C THR A 29 3.57 3.92 -21.87
N ASN A 30 2.77 3.04 -22.47
CA ASN A 30 1.51 3.39 -23.14
C ASN A 30 0.69 2.15 -23.50
N LEU A 31 -0.57 2.38 -23.83
CA LEU A 31 -1.40 1.45 -24.60
C LEU A 31 -1.86 2.10 -25.89
N GLY A 32 -1.72 1.40 -27.02
CA GLY A 32 -2.30 1.82 -28.29
C GLY A 32 -3.79 1.49 -28.31
N LEU A 33 -4.64 2.51 -28.21
CA LEU A 33 -6.10 2.37 -28.20
C LEU A 33 -6.68 2.66 -29.58
N ARG A 34 -7.63 1.82 -30.01
CA ARG A 34 -8.50 2.07 -31.16
C ARG A 34 -9.90 2.32 -30.64
N GLU A 35 -10.45 3.48 -30.99
CA GLU A 35 -11.80 3.89 -30.66
C GLU A 35 -12.64 3.97 -31.93
N GLN A 36 -13.74 3.21 -31.99
CA GLN A 36 -14.63 3.21 -33.15
C GLN A 36 -16.05 2.93 -32.69
N ALA A 37 -17.01 3.75 -33.12
CA ALA A 37 -18.44 3.59 -32.82
C ALA A 37 -18.75 3.42 -31.32
N GLY A 38 -18.00 4.11 -30.44
CA GLY A 38 -18.18 4.03 -28.99
C GLY A 38 -17.57 2.77 -28.35
N GLU A 39 -16.81 1.99 -29.10
CA GLU A 39 -16.04 0.85 -28.59
C GLU A 39 -14.56 1.20 -28.46
N THR A 40 -13.93 0.77 -27.36
CA THR A 40 -12.50 0.96 -27.10
C THR A 40 -11.79 -0.39 -27.05
N ARG A 41 -10.71 -0.52 -27.81
CA ARG A 41 -9.89 -1.73 -27.86
C ARG A 41 -8.41 -1.40 -27.76
N VAL A 42 -7.69 -2.15 -26.93
CA VAL A 42 -6.22 -2.13 -26.92
C VAL A 42 -5.72 -2.96 -28.10
N THR A 43 -4.82 -2.36 -28.88
CA THR A 43 -4.21 -2.96 -30.08
C THR A 43 -2.71 -3.20 -29.93
N ARG A 44 -2.05 -2.51 -28.99
CA ARG A 44 -0.66 -2.76 -28.61
C ARG A 44 -0.37 -2.29 -27.19
N ILE A 45 0.64 -2.89 -26.56
CA ILE A 45 1.26 -2.44 -25.31
C ILE A 45 2.64 -1.92 -25.66
N GLU A 46 2.91 -0.64 -25.38
CA GLU A 46 4.24 -0.05 -25.55
C GLU A 46 4.97 -0.13 -24.20
N PHE A 47 6.23 -0.54 -24.23
CA PHE A 47 7.03 -0.68 -23.02
C PHE A 47 8.48 -0.25 -23.23
N ALA A 48 9.18 -0.02 -22.12
CA ALA A 48 10.63 0.09 -22.08
C ALA A 48 11.18 -1.04 -21.20
N ARG A 49 12.12 -1.83 -21.74
CA ARG A 49 12.86 -2.88 -21.02
C ARG A 49 14.34 -2.57 -21.10
N ASP A 50 14.99 -2.43 -19.95
CA ASP A 50 16.42 -2.07 -19.86
C ASP A 50 16.77 -0.82 -20.68
N GLY A 51 15.89 0.19 -20.62
CA GLY A 51 16.02 1.45 -21.37
C GLY A 51 15.71 1.37 -22.86
N LYS A 52 15.40 0.19 -23.41
CA LYS A 52 15.07 0.02 -24.82
C LYS A 52 13.56 -0.03 -25.04
N PRO A 53 13.01 0.75 -25.99
CA PRO A 53 11.61 0.68 -26.32
C PRO A 53 11.27 -0.66 -26.99
N GLY A 54 10.06 -1.13 -26.77
CA GLY A 54 9.49 -2.31 -27.40
C GLY A 54 7.98 -2.24 -27.43
N GLU A 55 7.37 -3.16 -28.17
CA GLU A 55 5.92 -3.26 -28.29
C GLU A 55 5.46 -4.72 -28.29
N ILE A 56 4.23 -4.93 -27.81
CA ILE A 56 3.51 -6.19 -27.90
C ILE A 56 2.21 -5.89 -28.66
N ALA A 57 2.00 -6.53 -29.80
CA ALA A 57 0.72 -6.47 -30.50
C ALA A 57 -0.36 -7.19 -29.67
N VAL A 58 -1.54 -6.58 -29.55
CA VAL A 58 -2.70 -7.15 -28.84
C VAL A 58 -3.73 -7.56 -29.87
N GLY A 59 -3.95 -8.86 -30.00
CA GLY A 59 -4.90 -9.46 -30.92
C GLY A 59 -6.35 -9.26 -30.49
N ALA A 60 -7.28 -9.67 -31.36
CA ALA A 60 -8.72 -9.48 -31.14
C ALA A 60 -9.26 -10.25 -29.92
N ASN A 61 -8.62 -11.36 -29.54
CA ASN A 61 -9.01 -12.22 -28.42
C ASN A 61 -8.13 -12.02 -27.18
N ASP A 62 -7.18 -11.07 -27.22
CA ASP A 62 -6.27 -10.81 -26.12
C ASP A 62 -6.89 -9.77 -25.18
N PHE A 63 -6.77 -10.01 -23.88
CA PHE A 63 -7.25 -9.14 -22.82
C PHE A 63 -6.11 -8.42 -22.11
N VAL A 64 -6.34 -7.17 -21.72
CA VAL A 64 -5.37 -6.31 -21.04
C VAL A 64 -5.97 -5.85 -19.71
N LEU A 65 -5.31 -6.20 -18.62
CA LEU A 65 -5.65 -5.80 -17.26
C LEU A 65 -4.60 -4.81 -16.76
N VAL A 66 -5.02 -3.62 -16.35
CA VAL A 66 -4.11 -2.55 -15.90
C VAL A 66 -4.36 -2.24 -14.44
N THR A 67 -3.32 -2.34 -13.62
CA THR A 67 -3.36 -1.76 -12.27
C THR A 67 -3.08 -0.26 -12.38
N LEU A 68 -4.07 0.57 -12.08
CA LEU A 68 -3.96 2.04 -12.18
C LEU A 68 -3.33 2.63 -10.93
N GLY A 69 -2.38 3.55 -11.10
CA GLY A 69 -1.67 4.19 -9.99
C GLY A 69 -0.95 3.20 -9.08
N SER A 70 -0.23 3.72 -8.08
CA SER A 70 0.30 2.88 -7.02
C SER A 70 0.62 3.70 -5.78
N MET A 71 0.19 3.17 -4.63
CA MET A 71 0.44 3.75 -3.32
C MET A 71 1.92 3.68 -2.93
N THR A 72 2.66 2.71 -3.48
CA THR A 72 4.09 2.47 -3.21
C THR A 72 4.99 2.98 -4.33
N GLU A 73 4.43 3.63 -5.36
CA GLU A 73 5.24 4.26 -6.40
C GLU A 73 6.13 5.36 -5.82
N ALA A 74 7.34 5.48 -6.37
CA ALA A 74 8.32 6.48 -5.97
C ALA A 74 8.74 6.39 -4.49
N SER A 75 8.50 5.25 -3.84
CA SER A 75 9.02 4.99 -2.50
C SER A 75 10.55 5.04 -2.49
N SER A 76 11.13 5.57 -1.43
CA SER A 76 12.59 5.60 -1.26
C SER A 76 12.98 5.11 0.13
N LEU A 77 14.15 4.47 0.20
CA LEU A 77 14.70 3.96 1.44
C LEU A 77 15.84 4.85 1.94
N GLY A 78 15.79 5.18 3.22
CA GLY A 78 16.92 5.72 3.95
C GLY A 78 17.84 4.61 4.43
N ALA A 79 18.51 4.87 5.54
CA ALA A 79 19.33 3.92 6.28
C ALA A 79 19.43 4.38 7.74
N MET A 80 20.19 3.64 8.55
CA MET A 80 20.45 3.99 9.94
C MET A 80 20.95 5.44 10.08
N ASP A 81 21.83 5.88 9.17
CA ASP A 81 22.44 7.21 9.19
C ASP A 81 22.13 8.04 7.92
N ARG A 82 21.04 7.74 7.22
CA ARG A 82 20.60 8.49 6.02
C ARG A 82 19.08 8.61 5.98
N ALA A 83 18.56 9.83 5.80
CA ALA A 83 17.12 10.04 5.59
C ALA A 83 16.68 9.55 4.19
N PRO A 84 15.43 9.08 4.03
CA PRO A 84 14.87 8.75 2.73
C PRO A 84 14.60 10.03 1.92
N ALA A 85 14.68 9.94 0.59
CA ALA A 85 14.35 11.04 -0.31
C ALA A 85 12.83 11.14 -0.58
N LEU A 86 12.29 12.35 -0.70
CA LEU A 86 10.94 12.53 -1.22
C LEU A 86 10.99 12.60 -2.74
N ASN A 87 10.43 11.57 -3.39
CA ASN A 87 10.27 11.51 -4.84
C ASN A 87 8.83 11.88 -5.24
N GLY A 88 8.57 11.98 -6.55
CA GLY A 88 7.26 12.25 -7.11
C GLY A 88 6.86 11.28 -8.22
N LYS A 89 5.73 11.57 -8.86
CA LYS A 89 5.16 10.71 -9.92
C LYS A 89 6.08 10.53 -11.14
N ALA A 90 6.96 11.50 -11.40
CA ALA A 90 7.92 11.44 -12.50
C ALA A 90 9.03 10.38 -12.29
N ASP A 91 9.29 10.01 -11.03
CA ASP A 91 10.28 8.98 -10.67
C ASP A 91 9.74 7.54 -10.86
N GLY A 92 8.42 7.43 -11.09
CA GLY A 92 7.70 6.17 -11.28
C GLY A 92 7.28 5.87 -12.73
N GLY A 93 6.22 5.08 -12.88
CA GLY A 93 5.63 4.72 -14.16
C GLY A 93 4.11 4.46 -14.11
N ALA A 94 3.54 4.11 -12.96
CA ALA A 94 2.13 3.79 -12.81
C ALA A 94 1.23 5.05 -12.92
N TRP A 95 1.61 6.14 -12.25
CA TRP A 95 0.88 7.41 -12.33
C TRP A 95 0.98 8.03 -13.72
N THR A 96 2.18 8.04 -14.31
CA THR A 96 2.38 8.59 -15.67
C THR A 96 1.68 7.75 -16.75
N LEU A 97 1.63 6.43 -16.59
CA LEU A 97 0.81 5.56 -17.45
C LEU A 97 -0.67 5.92 -17.33
N TRP A 98 -1.20 6.05 -16.11
CA TRP A 98 -2.61 6.41 -15.92
C TRP A 98 -2.92 7.80 -16.50
N GLU A 99 -2.10 8.82 -16.24
CA GLU A 99 -2.26 10.16 -16.81
C GLU A 99 -2.32 10.12 -18.35
N LYS A 100 -1.45 9.32 -18.98
CA LYS A 100 -1.44 9.17 -20.44
C LYS A 100 -2.68 8.47 -20.97
N LEU A 101 -3.16 7.44 -20.27
CA LEU A 101 -4.39 6.74 -20.64
C LEU A 101 -5.62 7.65 -20.47
N ALA A 102 -5.70 8.41 -19.39
CA ALA A 102 -6.80 9.31 -19.07
C ALA A 102 -6.81 10.60 -19.90
N ALA A 103 -5.71 10.94 -20.59
CA ALA A 103 -5.62 12.14 -21.40
C ALA A 103 -6.73 12.17 -22.48
N GLY A 104 -7.65 13.13 -22.35
CA GLY A 104 -8.82 13.28 -23.23
C GLY A 104 -9.95 12.27 -23.00
N ARG A 105 -9.88 11.43 -21.96
CA ARG A 105 -10.83 10.35 -21.65
C ARG A 105 -11.32 10.44 -20.22
N THR A 106 -12.51 11.02 -20.03
CA THR A 106 -13.08 11.19 -18.69
C THR A 106 -13.55 9.86 -18.07
N ASP A 107 -13.86 8.85 -18.90
CA ASP A 107 -14.25 7.51 -18.46
C ASP A 107 -13.08 6.68 -17.91
N PHE A 108 -11.84 7.16 -18.07
CA PHE A 108 -10.61 6.55 -17.55
C PHE A 108 -10.17 7.16 -16.22
N GLY A 109 -10.96 8.09 -15.66
CA GLY A 109 -10.72 8.72 -14.37
C GLY A 109 -9.78 9.92 -14.40
N HIS A 110 -9.54 10.49 -13.21
CA HIS A 110 -8.74 11.70 -13.03
C HIS A 110 -7.55 11.42 -12.09
N PRO A 111 -6.44 10.86 -12.61
CA PRO A 111 -5.27 10.50 -11.79
C PRO A 111 -4.73 11.66 -10.94
N SER A 112 -4.83 12.89 -11.43
CA SER A 112 -4.38 14.10 -10.73
C SER A 112 -4.98 14.28 -9.33
N ILE A 113 -6.22 13.80 -9.11
CA ILE A 113 -6.89 13.83 -7.81
C ILE A 113 -6.11 13.01 -6.77
N PHE A 114 -5.43 11.95 -7.21
CA PHE A 114 -4.70 11.03 -6.35
C PHE A 114 -3.19 11.28 -6.36
N SER A 115 -2.63 11.85 -7.44
CA SER A 115 -1.17 11.94 -7.64
C SER A 115 -0.58 13.34 -7.45
N ASN A 116 -1.38 14.40 -7.36
CA ASN A 116 -0.85 15.78 -7.25
C ASN A 116 -0.80 16.33 -5.82
N HIS A 117 -1.29 15.56 -4.85
CA HIS A 117 -1.45 15.98 -3.45
C HIS A 117 -0.50 15.22 -2.53
N ILE A 118 0.80 15.22 -2.84
CA ILE A 118 1.82 14.48 -2.08
C ILE A 118 1.85 14.90 -0.61
N ASP A 119 1.70 16.18 -0.31
CA ASP A 119 1.69 16.66 1.08
C ASP A 119 0.50 16.13 1.90
N GLU A 120 -0.62 15.80 1.25
CA GLU A 120 -1.81 15.21 1.88
C GLU A 120 -1.75 13.67 1.90
N SER A 121 -0.85 13.05 1.11
CA SER A 121 -0.83 11.59 0.90
C SER A 121 0.47 10.87 1.26
N LYS A 122 1.51 11.61 1.67
CA LYS A 122 2.79 11.05 2.08
C LYS A 122 2.81 10.67 3.55
N TRP A 123 3.54 9.61 3.85
CA TRP A 123 3.99 9.32 5.22
C TRP A 123 5.38 8.67 5.21
N VAL A 124 5.92 8.41 6.39
CA VAL A 124 7.18 7.69 6.60
C VAL A 124 6.85 6.48 7.43
N SER A 125 7.26 5.32 6.92
CA SER A 125 7.36 4.12 7.73
C SER A 125 8.82 3.81 8.04
N PHE A 126 9.06 2.86 8.93
CA PHE A 126 10.38 2.35 9.21
C PHE A 126 10.30 0.89 9.65
N THR A 127 11.31 0.12 9.28
CA THR A 127 11.50 -1.24 9.78
C THR A 127 12.79 -1.26 10.57
N THR A 128 12.73 -1.75 11.80
CA THR A 128 13.91 -1.87 12.65
C THR A 128 14.21 -3.33 12.90
N THR A 129 15.44 -3.73 12.57
CA THR A 129 16.03 -5.02 12.93
C THR A 129 16.81 -4.84 14.22
N LEU A 130 16.60 -5.72 15.19
CA LEU A 130 17.17 -5.69 16.53
C LEU A 130 17.97 -6.97 16.78
N HIS A 131 19.17 -6.84 17.31
CA HIS A 131 20.03 -7.95 17.70
C HIS A 131 20.00 -8.26 19.21
N GLU A 132 19.11 -7.60 19.95
CA GLU A 132 18.93 -7.81 21.38
C GLU A 132 17.44 -7.81 21.77
N PRO A 133 17.05 -8.59 22.79
CA PRO A 133 15.66 -8.73 23.19
C PRO A 133 15.13 -7.58 24.03
N GLU A 134 15.98 -6.66 24.49
CA GLU A 134 15.62 -5.65 25.50
C GLU A 134 14.47 -4.74 25.04
N PHE A 135 14.50 -4.26 23.80
CA PHE A 135 13.43 -3.43 23.24
C PHE A 135 12.07 -4.14 23.26
N LEU A 136 11.99 -5.40 22.81
CA LEU A 136 10.73 -6.14 22.78
C LEU A 136 10.19 -6.38 24.19
N ARG A 137 11.09 -6.65 25.15
CA ARG A 137 10.73 -6.80 26.57
C ARG A 137 10.10 -5.52 27.11
N ILE A 138 10.72 -4.36 26.84
CA ILE A 138 10.21 -3.05 27.27
C ILE A 138 8.81 -2.80 26.71
N VAL A 139 8.61 -2.96 25.40
CA VAL A 139 7.30 -2.70 24.78
C VAL A 139 6.24 -3.64 25.33
N ARG A 140 6.54 -4.94 25.47
CA ARG A 140 5.63 -5.93 26.06
C ARG A 140 5.25 -5.54 27.48
N ASP A 141 6.24 -5.23 28.33
CA ASP A 141 6.01 -4.94 29.75
C ASP A 141 5.20 -3.64 29.93
N LEU A 142 5.36 -2.65 29.04
CA LEU A 142 4.61 -1.38 29.07
C LEU A 142 3.18 -1.47 28.54
N THR A 143 2.96 -2.31 27.52
CA THR A 143 1.70 -2.28 26.74
C THR A 143 0.84 -3.53 26.90
N GLY A 144 1.39 -4.60 27.48
CA GLY A 144 0.79 -5.94 27.44
C GLY A 144 0.80 -6.56 26.05
N ASN A 145 1.36 -5.89 25.03
CA ASN A 145 1.38 -6.36 23.65
C ASN A 145 2.52 -7.35 23.43
N ALA A 146 2.23 -8.64 23.56
CA ALA A 146 3.17 -9.69 23.19
C ALA A 146 3.36 -9.75 21.66
N PRO A 147 4.56 -10.11 21.17
CA PRO A 147 4.84 -10.17 19.73
C PRO A 147 3.80 -10.98 18.95
N GLY A 148 3.11 -10.33 18.01
CA GLY A 148 2.12 -10.97 17.14
C GLY A 148 0.73 -11.18 17.74
N GLU A 149 0.51 -10.83 19.00
CA GLU A 149 -0.80 -10.98 19.66
C GLU A 149 -1.61 -9.67 19.62
N GLY A 150 -0.95 -8.51 19.65
CA GLY A 150 -1.62 -7.21 19.59
C GLY A 150 -1.46 -6.48 18.25
N GLY A 151 -2.30 -5.46 18.10
CA GLY A 151 -2.24 -4.51 16.98
C GLY A 151 -1.12 -3.48 17.14
N LEU A 152 -1.26 -2.39 16.40
CA LEU A 152 -0.42 -1.20 16.54
C LEU A 152 -0.54 -0.57 17.94
N VAL A 153 0.61 -0.17 18.50
CA VAL A 153 0.73 0.69 19.68
C VAL A 153 0.92 2.12 19.17
N THR A 154 -0.05 2.99 19.44
CA THR A 154 -0.02 4.40 19.06
C THR A 154 0.53 5.24 20.20
N PHE A 155 1.35 6.24 19.88
CA PHE A 155 1.78 7.29 20.80
C PHE A 155 0.91 8.54 20.57
N PRO A 156 -0.26 8.70 21.23
CA PRO A 156 -1.21 9.74 20.87
C PRO A 156 -0.71 11.16 21.14
N GLN A 157 0.26 11.34 22.05
CA GLN A 157 0.91 12.63 22.32
C GLN A 157 2.16 12.88 21.48
N SER A 158 2.53 11.97 20.58
CA SER A 158 3.64 12.18 19.64
C SER A 158 3.29 13.25 18.63
N ASN A 159 4.18 14.21 18.41
CA ASN A 159 4.03 15.24 17.36
C ASN A 159 3.87 14.59 15.97
N TRP A 160 4.59 13.48 15.72
CA TRP A 160 4.49 12.69 14.50
C TRP A 160 3.22 11.85 14.38
N LEU A 161 2.41 11.74 15.46
CA LEU A 161 1.38 10.72 15.62
C LEU A 161 1.91 9.33 15.23
N ALA A 162 3.01 8.95 15.89
CA ALA A 162 3.73 7.71 15.58
C ALA A 162 2.98 6.48 16.10
N SER A 163 3.15 5.37 15.41
CA SER A 163 2.68 4.05 15.84
C SER A 163 3.72 2.98 15.52
N ILE A 164 3.84 1.98 16.38
CA ILE A 164 4.71 0.80 16.16
C ILE A 164 3.88 -0.48 16.25
N VAL A 165 4.33 -1.52 15.58
CA VAL A 165 3.79 -2.87 15.68
C VAL A 165 4.93 -3.87 15.79
N ILE A 166 4.77 -4.81 16.72
CA ILE A 166 5.67 -5.94 16.87
C ILE A 166 4.94 -7.15 16.29
N PRO A 167 5.21 -7.52 15.03
CA PRO A 167 4.59 -8.70 14.46
C PRO A 167 5.11 -9.97 15.16
N HIS A 168 4.44 -11.08 14.91
CA HIS A 168 4.94 -12.40 15.31
C HIS A 168 6.36 -12.61 14.76
N GLN A 169 7.27 -13.06 15.64
CA GLN A 169 8.66 -13.38 15.31
C GLN A 169 8.82 -14.90 15.09
N PRO A 170 9.57 -15.36 14.08
CA PRO A 170 10.19 -14.56 13.02
C PRO A 170 9.13 -13.99 12.05
N HIS A 171 9.39 -12.76 11.58
CA HIS A 171 8.53 -12.11 10.59
C HIS A 171 8.91 -12.48 9.15
N PHE A 172 10.20 -12.71 8.89
CA PHE A 172 10.74 -13.09 7.59
C PHE A 172 11.19 -14.56 7.55
N ILE A 173 11.08 -15.19 6.39
CA ILE A 173 11.67 -16.52 6.18
C ILE A 173 13.19 -16.41 6.28
N GLY A 174 13.80 -17.22 7.16
CA GLY A 174 15.25 -17.22 7.38
C GLY A 174 15.75 -16.13 8.31
N GLN A 175 14.86 -15.41 9.02
CA GLN A 175 15.26 -14.51 10.10
C GLN A 175 15.95 -15.33 11.22
N PRO A 176 17.18 -14.95 11.65
CA PRO A 176 17.88 -15.62 12.74
C PRO A 176 17.09 -15.60 14.06
N GLU A 177 17.28 -16.62 14.90
CA GLU A 177 16.56 -16.76 16.18
C GLU A 177 16.88 -15.64 17.18
N ASP A 178 18.09 -15.08 17.12
CA ASP A 178 18.58 -13.98 17.94
C ASP A 178 18.26 -12.59 17.36
N VAL A 179 17.55 -12.53 16.23
CA VAL A 179 17.16 -11.30 15.56
C VAL A 179 15.66 -11.10 15.64
N SER A 180 15.25 -9.88 15.98
CA SER A 180 13.86 -9.45 16.01
C SER A 180 13.59 -8.29 15.07
N VAL A 181 12.34 -8.16 14.61
CA VAL A 181 11.92 -7.04 13.76
C VAL A 181 10.67 -6.40 14.31
N PHE A 182 10.63 -5.07 14.32
CA PHE A 182 9.39 -4.33 14.45
C PHE A 182 9.25 -3.31 13.32
N TRP A 183 8.02 -2.86 13.11
CA TRP A 183 7.69 -1.86 12.10
C TRP A 183 6.97 -0.69 12.75
N GLY A 184 7.08 0.50 12.16
CA GLY A 184 6.31 1.64 12.60
C GLY A 184 6.14 2.68 11.51
N TYR A 185 5.36 3.71 11.81
CA TYR A 185 5.12 4.85 10.93
C TYR A 185 4.75 6.09 11.73
N GLY A 186 4.74 7.25 11.07
CA GLY A 186 4.14 8.48 11.59
C GLY A 186 3.26 9.14 10.53
N LEU A 187 2.17 9.77 10.97
CA LEU A 187 1.20 10.45 10.09
C LEU A 187 1.54 11.93 9.86
N HIS A 188 2.21 12.59 10.81
CA HIS A 188 2.57 14.00 10.70
C HIS A 188 4.05 14.19 10.38
N VAL A 189 4.45 13.79 9.16
CA VAL A 189 5.88 13.66 8.81
C VAL A 189 6.63 14.97 8.57
N SER A 190 5.90 16.08 8.50
CA SER A 190 6.45 17.43 8.38
C SER A 190 6.66 18.10 9.74
N ALA A 191 6.12 17.54 10.83
CA ALA A 191 6.23 18.12 12.17
C ALA A 191 7.56 17.72 12.85
N PRO A 192 8.20 18.63 13.62
CA PRO A 192 9.35 18.26 14.45
C PRO A 192 8.95 17.22 15.51
N GLY A 193 9.87 16.32 15.84
CA GLY A 193 9.67 15.32 16.90
C GLY A 193 9.67 15.94 18.30
N ASN A 194 9.38 15.12 19.29
CA ASN A 194 9.39 15.48 20.71
C ASN A 194 10.79 15.34 21.32
N PHE A 195 11.58 14.38 20.84
CA PHE A 195 12.94 14.07 21.31
C PHE A 195 14.00 14.31 20.22
N VAL A 196 13.58 14.40 18.96
CA VAL A 196 14.39 14.87 17.84
C VAL A 196 13.74 16.10 17.22
N ASP A 197 14.40 17.25 17.30
CA ASP A 197 13.92 18.54 16.76
C ASP A 197 14.11 18.64 15.24
N LYS A 198 13.54 17.67 14.50
CA LYS A 198 13.51 17.61 13.05
C LYS A 198 12.20 17.01 12.55
N PRO A 199 11.71 17.44 11.38
CA PRO A 199 10.63 16.74 10.69
C PRO A 199 10.95 15.26 10.52
N MET A 200 9.99 14.36 10.78
CA MET A 200 10.20 12.91 10.61
C MET A 200 10.73 12.56 9.21
N SER A 201 10.24 13.27 8.19
CA SER A 201 10.69 13.14 6.79
C SER A 201 12.18 13.42 6.56
N ALA A 202 12.82 14.17 7.45
CA ALA A 202 14.24 14.50 7.41
C ALA A 202 15.08 13.68 8.42
N CYS A 203 14.46 12.72 9.10
CA CYS A 203 15.13 11.87 10.08
C CYS A 203 15.77 10.64 9.42
N THR A 204 16.95 10.30 9.92
CA THR A 204 17.63 9.02 9.70
C THR A 204 16.97 7.92 10.53
N GLY A 205 17.32 6.66 10.28
CA GLY A 205 16.84 5.55 11.11
C GLY A 205 17.24 5.69 12.59
N ARG A 206 18.44 6.19 12.87
CA ARG A 206 18.94 6.44 14.22
C ARG A 206 18.08 7.45 14.97
N GLU A 207 17.73 8.55 14.30
CA GLU A 207 16.92 9.60 14.90
C GLU A 207 15.46 9.16 15.11
N ILE A 208 14.91 8.35 14.19
CA ILE A 208 13.61 7.73 14.42
C ILE A 208 13.65 6.80 15.64
N MET A 209 14.72 6.00 15.79
CA MET A 209 14.89 5.17 16.99
C MET A 209 15.00 6.01 18.26
N THR A 210 15.75 7.12 18.24
CA THR A 210 15.83 8.06 19.37
C THR A 210 14.46 8.57 19.76
N GLU A 211 13.62 8.98 18.79
CA GLU A 211 12.27 9.45 19.06
C GLU A 211 11.40 8.37 19.70
N ILE A 212 11.37 7.16 19.11
CA ILE A 212 10.54 6.05 19.62
C ILE A 212 10.98 5.63 21.03
N LEU A 213 12.28 5.53 21.29
CA LEU A 213 12.81 5.18 22.62
C LEU A 213 12.54 6.30 23.65
N GLY A 214 12.47 7.55 23.21
CA GLY A 214 12.04 8.68 24.03
C GLY A 214 10.59 8.54 24.49
N HIS A 215 9.67 8.23 23.57
CA HIS A 215 8.26 8.00 23.90
C HIS A 215 8.05 6.78 24.81
N LEU A 216 8.90 5.77 24.69
CA LEU A 216 8.92 4.59 25.56
C LEU A 216 9.65 4.84 26.90
N GLN A 217 10.22 6.03 27.11
CA GLN A 217 10.94 6.42 28.33
C GLN A 217 12.06 5.44 28.73
N VAL A 218 12.78 4.88 27.75
CA VAL A 218 13.79 3.83 27.99
C VAL A 218 14.98 4.30 28.84
N GLY A 219 15.32 5.59 28.78
CA GLY A 219 16.39 6.17 29.59
C GLY A 219 17.78 5.63 29.23
N ALA A 220 18.53 5.14 30.23
CA ALA A 220 19.95 4.83 30.10
C ALA A 220 20.28 3.69 29.13
N ALA A 221 19.34 2.78 28.85
CA ALA A 221 19.53 1.67 27.90
C ALA A 221 19.42 2.10 26.42
N ALA A 222 18.86 3.28 26.14
CA ALA A 222 18.58 3.70 24.77
C ALA A 222 19.79 3.72 23.82
N PRO A 223 21.00 4.18 24.22
CA PRO A 223 22.17 4.13 23.34
C PRO A 223 22.59 2.71 22.96
N GLY A 224 22.43 1.73 23.86
CA GLY A 224 22.73 0.32 23.61
C GLY A 224 21.80 -0.26 22.55
N ILE A 225 20.48 -0.05 22.72
CA ILE A 225 19.46 -0.46 21.76
C ILE A 225 19.70 0.15 20.38
N ILE A 226 20.01 1.44 20.33
CA ILE A 226 20.32 2.12 19.06
C ILE A 226 21.54 1.47 18.40
N ALA A 227 22.61 1.22 19.15
CA ALA A 227 23.83 0.60 18.62
C ALA A 227 23.63 -0.84 18.13
N ALA A 228 22.72 -1.59 18.76
CA ALA A 228 22.36 -2.95 18.41
C ALA A 228 21.19 -3.05 17.40
N SER A 229 20.84 -1.94 16.74
CA SER A 229 19.71 -1.86 15.81
C SER A 229 20.10 -1.38 14.41
N ILE A 230 19.35 -1.83 13.42
CA ILE A 230 19.35 -1.29 12.06
C ILE A 230 17.94 -0.82 11.75
N CYS A 231 17.74 0.49 11.73
CA CYS A 231 16.48 1.12 11.36
C CYS A 231 16.53 1.64 9.92
N ILE A 232 15.60 1.17 9.08
CA ILE A 232 15.49 1.57 7.67
C ILE A 232 14.17 2.34 7.50
N PRO A 233 14.21 3.68 7.43
CA PRO A 233 13.04 4.47 7.07
C PRO A 233 12.70 4.36 5.58
N CYS A 234 11.41 4.47 5.27
CA CYS A 234 10.86 4.44 3.92
C CYS A 234 9.88 5.61 3.75
N MET A 235 10.23 6.55 2.86
CA MET A 235 9.34 7.63 2.44
C MET A 235 8.45 7.14 1.32
N MET A 236 7.14 7.29 1.45
CA MET A 236 6.17 6.89 0.44
C MET A 236 5.26 8.08 0.11
N PRO A 237 5.41 8.71 -1.07
CA PRO A 237 4.71 9.95 -1.41
C PRO A 237 3.20 9.78 -1.65
N PHE A 238 2.74 8.55 -1.95
CA PHE A 238 1.37 8.28 -2.39
C PHE A 238 0.64 7.26 -1.52
N ILE A 239 1.16 6.92 -0.33
CA ILE A 239 0.69 5.75 0.41
C ILE A 239 -0.76 5.83 0.87
N THR A 240 -1.29 7.04 1.04
CA THR A 240 -2.69 7.30 1.40
C THR A 240 -3.44 7.99 0.26
N SER A 241 -2.89 7.99 -0.97
CA SER A 241 -3.48 8.67 -2.13
C SER A 241 -4.91 8.21 -2.45
N GLN A 242 -5.22 6.92 -2.27
CA GLN A 242 -6.56 6.34 -2.41
C GLN A 242 -7.62 6.92 -1.45
N PHE A 243 -7.19 7.58 -0.38
CA PHE A 243 -8.07 8.25 0.59
C PHE A 243 -8.27 9.74 0.30
N LEU A 244 -7.57 10.30 -0.68
CA LEU A 244 -7.75 11.69 -1.07
C LEU A 244 -9.20 11.96 -1.50
N ARG A 245 -9.63 13.21 -1.29
CA ARG A 245 -10.98 13.69 -1.63
C ARG A 245 -11.23 13.45 -3.11
N ARG A 246 -12.33 12.76 -3.42
CA ARG A 246 -12.72 12.41 -4.79
C ARG A 246 -14.22 12.60 -5.00
N GLY A 247 -14.63 12.82 -6.23
CA GLY A 247 -16.00 12.76 -6.71
C GLY A 247 -16.29 11.52 -7.56
N PRO A 248 -17.57 11.27 -7.89
CA PRO A 248 -17.94 10.27 -8.88
C PRO A 248 -17.23 10.52 -10.22
N GLY A 249 -16.65 9.47 -10.80
CA GLY A 249 -15.92 9.54 -12.07
C GLY A 249 -14.41 9.79 -11.93
N ASP A 250 -13.89 10.17 -10.75
CA ASP A 250 -12.43 10.30 -10.56
C ASP A 250 -11.72 8.95 -10.64
N ARG A 251 -12.40 7.87 -10.25
CA ARG A 251 -11.99 6.50 -10.52
C ARG A 251 -12.79 5.94 -11.69
N PRO A 252 -12.15 5.28 -12.67
CA PRO A 252 -12.88 4.61 -13.73
C PRO A 252 -13.57 3.35 -13.21
N GLN A 253 -14.60 2.90 -13.92
CA GLN A 253 -15.15 1.57 -13.70
C GLN A 253 -14.09 0.50 -13.98
N VAL A 254 -14.21 -0.66 -13.32
CA VAL A 254 -13.35 -1.83 -13.56
C VAL A 254 -13.30 -2.19 -15.04
N VAL A 255 -14.46 -2.16 -15.71
CA VAL A 255 -14.54 -2.24 -17.18
C VAL A 255 -15.17 -0.95 -17.67
N PRO A 256 -14.40 -0.03 -18.27
CA PRO A 256 -14.96 1.20 -18.83
C PRO A 256 -16.04 0.91 -19.87
N LYS A 257 -17.00 1.83 -19.99
CA LYS A 257 -18.11 1.69 -20.95
C LYS A 257 -17.56 1.57 -22.36
N GLY A 258 -18.01 0.58 -23.11
CA GLY A 258 -17.56 0.35 -24.49
C GLY A 258 -16.22 -0.39 -24.61
N SER A 259 -15.53 -0.66 -23.51
CA SER A 259 -14.31 -1.47 -23.53
C SER A 259 -14.59 -2.90 -24.00
N LYS A 260 -13.75 -3.40 -24.93
CA LYS A 260 -13.85 -4.77 -25.45
C LYS A 260 -12.83 -5.73 -24.89
N ASN A 261 -11.67 -5.21 -24.52
CA ASN A 261 -10.57 -6.04 -24.04
C ASN A 261 -9.68 -5.38 -22.99
N LEU A 262 -10.12 -4.27 -22.40
CA LEU A 262 -9.40 -3.54 -21.37
C LEU A 262 -10.20 -3.50 -20.07
N ALA A 263 -9.52 -3.78 -18.96
CA ALA A 263 -10.06 -3.56 -17.62
C ALA A 263 -9.02 -2.94 -16.70
N PHE A 264 -9.50 -2.18 -15.72
CA PHE A 264 -8.74 -1.57 -14.64
C PHE A 264 -8.96 -2.34 -13.35
N ILE A 265 -7.86 -2.59 -12.63
CA ILE A 265 -7.87 -3.34 -11.38
C ILE A 265 -7.07 -2.60 -10.30
N GLY A 266 -7.24 -3.01 -9.04
CA GLY A 266 -6.54 -2.45 -7.89
C GLY A 266 -7.31 -1.34 -7.19
N GLN A 267 -6.58 -0.49 -6.45
CA GLN A 267 -7.16 0.43 -5.47
C GLN A 267 -7.81 1.69 -6.07
N PHE A 268 -7.59 1.93 -7.36
CA PHE A 268 -7.97 3.16 -8.05
C PHE A 268 -9.03 2.99 -9.13
N CYS A 269 -9.63 1.80 -9.25
CA CYS A 269 -10.87 1.60 -10.01
C CYS A 269 -12.09 1.60 -9.07
N GLU A 270 -13.26 1.91 -9.59
CA GLU A 270 -14.50 1.97 -8.82
C GLU A 270 -15.05 0.56 -8.54
N GLN A 271 -15.28 0.26 -7.26
CA GLN A 271 -16.02 -0.90 -6.76
C GLN A 271 -17.08 -0.39 -5.79
N PRO A 272 -18.38 -0.60 -6.08
CA PRO A 272 -19.46 -0.22 -5.18
C PRO A 272 -19.35 -0.96 -3.84
N ASP A 273 -19.77 -0.28 -2.76
CA ASP A 273 -19.88 -0.80 -1.39
C ASP A 273 -18.60 -1.31 -0.71
N ASP A 274 -17.47 -1.44 -1.42
CA ASP A 274 -16.20 -1.93 -0.88
C ASP A 274 -15.26 -0.79 -0.43
N VAL A 275 -14.25 -1.11 0.39
CA VAL A 275 -13.32 -0.17 1.01
C VAL A 275 -11.90 -0.39 0.48
N VAL A 276 -11.32 0.69 -0.07
CA VAL A 276 -9.90 0.71 -0.52
C VAL A 276 -8.93 0.56 0.66
N PHE A 277 -7.65 0.35 0.35
CA PHE A 277 -6.58 0.01 1.30
C PHE A 277 -6.71 -1.39 1.91
N THR A 278 -7.48 -2.26 1.26
CA THR A 278 -7.60 -3.68 1.61
C THR A 278 -7.07 -4.55 0.48
N VAL A 279 -6.51 -5.71 0.82
CA VAL A 279 -6.15 -6.73 -0.19
C VAL A 279 -7.41 -7.21 -0.93
N GLU A 280 -8.55 -7.27 -0.23
CA GLU A 280 -9.85 -7.66 -0.80
C GLU A 280 -10.23 -6.80 -2.01
N TYR A 281 -10.09 -5.48 -1.94
CA TYR A 281 -10.44 -4.57 -3.03
C TYR A 281 -9.69 -4.89 -4.35
N SER A 282 -8.40 -5.23 -4.23
CA SER A 282 -7.58 -5.65 -5.38
C SER A 282 -8.03 -7.00 -5.94
N ILE A 283 -8.37 -7.96 -5.07
CA ILE A 283 -8.84 -9.29 -5.50
C ILE A 283 -10.22 -9.20 -6.16
N ARG A 284 -11.15 -8.45 -5.56
CA ARG A 284 -12.49 -8.21 -6.09
C ARG A 284 -12.46 -7.56 -7.46
N SER A 285 -11.62 -6.55 -7.65
CA SER A 285 -11.45 -5.90 -8.95
C SER A 285 -10.85 -6.81 -10.01
N ALA A 286 -9.84 -7.61 -9.67
CA ALA A 286 -9.31 -8.63 -10.59
C ALA A 286 -10.37 -9.67 -10.98
N GLN A 287 -11.18 -10.12 -10.02
CA GLN A 287 -12.26 -11.08 -10.26
C GLN A 287 -13.37 -10.48 -11.14
N ALA A 288 -13.84 -9.28 -10.83
CA ALA A 288 -14.84 -8.56 -11.61
C ALA A 288 -14.38 -8.34 -13.06
N ALA A 289 -13.15 -7.88 -13.25
CA ALA A 289 -12.56 -7.67 -14.56
C ALA A 289 -12.51 -8.97 -15.37
N THR A 290 -12.04 -10.05 -14.76
CA THR A 290 -11.92 -11.36 -15.42
C THR A 290 -13.29 -11.90 -15.83
N TYR A 291 -14.29 -11.84 -14.94
CA TYR A 291 -15.63 -12.33 -15.22
C TYR A 291 -16.29 -11.53 -16.36
N ALA A 292 -16.21 -10.21 -16.31
CA ALA A 292 -16.79 -9.34 -17.33
C ALA A 292 -16.13 -9.53 -18.70
N LEU A 293 -14.79 -9.55 -18.78
CA LEU A 293 -14.07 -9.68 -20.05
C LEU A 293 -14.26 -11.07 -20.70
N LEU A 294 -14.37 -12.12 -19.90
CA LEU A 294 -14.63 -13.48 -20.38
C LEU A 294 -16.13 -13.76 -20.63
N GLY A 295 -17.02 -12.80 -20.36
CA GLY A 295 -18.47 -12.97 -20.52
C GLY A 295 -19.05 -14.06 -19.61
N LEU A 296 -18.48 -14.25 -18.42
CA LEU A 296 -18.98 -15.22 -17.45
C LEU A 296 -20.19 -14.64 -16.73
N GLU A 297 -21.27 -15.42 -16.62
CA GLU A 297 -22.47 -15.08 -15.83
C GLU A 297 -22.19 -15.24 -14.32
N ARG A 298 -21.23 -14.48 -13.81
CA ARG A 298 -20.77 -14.53 -12.41
C ARG A 298 -20.41 -13.14 -11.91
N GLU A 299 -20.60 -12.92 -10.62
CA GLU A 299 -20.14 -11.73 -9.90
C GLU A 299 -19.23 -12.12 -8.75
N PRO A 300 -18.30 -11.24 -8.32
CA PRO A 300 -17.61 -11.41 -7.05
C PRO A 300 -18.60 -11.52 -5.88
N PRO A 301 -18.28 -12.29 -4.82
CA PRO A 301 -19.15 -12.40 -3.64
C PRO A 301 -19.53 -11.02 -3.09
N ALA A 302 -20.81 -10.75 -2.84
CA ALA A 302 -21.25 -9.44 -2.37
C ALA A 302 -20.54 -9.01 -1.07
N VAL A 303 -20.25 -7.72 -0.93
CA VAL A 303 -19.71 -7.15 0.31
C VAL A 303 -20.71 -7.36 1.45
N TYR A 304 -20.23 -7.82 2.61
CA TYR A 304 -21.08 -8.00 3.78
C TYR A 304 -21.67 -6.66 4.24
N LYS A 305 -23.01 -6.55 4.27
CA LYS A 305 -23.71 -5.30 4.62
C LYS A 305 -24.24 -5.31 6.04
N GLY A 306 -23.34 -5.39 7.03
CA GLY A 306 -23.69 -5.40 8.46
C GLY A 306 -24.57 -4.23 8.90
N LYS A 307 -24.50 -3.09 8.20
CA LYS A 307 -25.37 -1.91 8.43
C LYS A 307 -26.88 -2.17 8.27
N PHE A 308 -27.27 -3.30 7.68
CA PHE A 308 -28.67 -3.71 7.55
C PHE A 308 -29.05 -4.85 8.51
N ASP A 309 -28.12 -5.37 9.32
CA ASP A 309 -28.39 -6.39 10.32
C ASP A 309 -28.70 -5.73 11.67
N PRO A 310 -29.93 -5.82 12.21
CA PRO A 310 -30.30 -5.17 13.47
C PRO A 310 -29.45 -5.64 14.65
N ARG A 311 -28.91 -6.87 14.62
CA ARG A 311 -28.05 -7.39 15.69
C ARG A 311 -26.69 -6.69 15.67
N VAL A 312 -26.16 -6.41 14.47
CA VAL A 312 -24.92 -5.65 14.31
C VAL A 312 -25.15 -4.19 14.70
N LEU A 313 -26.26 -3.59 14.29
CA LEU A 313 -26.61 -2.22 14.68
C LEU A 313 -26.77 -2.07 16.20
N TYR A 314 -27.39 -3.04 16.87
CA TYR A 314 -27.51 -3.03 18.32
C TYR A 314 -26.15 -3.15 19.01
N LYS A 315 -25.29 -4.07 18.55
CA LYS A 315 -23.91 -4.17 19.05
C LYS A 315 -23.11 -2.88 18.83
N ALA A 316 -23.25 -2.25 17.66
CA ALA A 316 -22.63 -0.97 17.37
C ALA A 316 -23.15 0.14 18.30
N PHE A 317 -24.45 0.16 18.58
CA PHE A 317 -25.04 1.10 19.53
C PHE A 317 -24.46 0.92 20.93
N ILE A 318 -24.43 -0.32 21.45
CA ILE A 318 -23.83 -0.64 22.76
C ILE A 318 -22.38 -0.15 22.81
N ALA A 319 -21.57 -0.51 21.80
CA ALA A 319 -20.15 -0.18 21.75
C ALA A 319 -19.90 1.33 21.67
N LEU A 320 -20.70 2.08 20.91
CA LEU A 320 -20.55 3.54 20.77
C LEU A 320 -20.98 4.34 22.01
N HIS A 321 -21.73 3.71 22.93
CA HIS A 321 -22.22 4.35 24.16
C HIS A 321 -21.58 3.76 25.43
N ASP A 322 -20.53 2.94 25.28
CA ASP A 322 -19.83 2.26 26.39
C ASP A 322 -20.76 1.52 27.35
N MET A 323 -21.82 0.91 26.81
CA MET A 323 -22.77 0.14 27.60
C MET A 323 -22.20 -1.26 27.87
N ALA A 324 -22.25 -1.73 29.12
CA ALA A 324 -21.93 -3.12 29.41
C ALA A 324 -22.98 -4.05 28.79
N GLU A 325 -22.56 -5.13 28.14
CA GLU A 325 -23.46 -6.22 27.78
C GLU A 325 -23.98 -6.86 29.09
N THR A 326 -25.19 -6.48 29.51
CA THR A 326 -25.94 -7.15 30.58
C THR A 326 -26.63 -8.40 30.07
#